data_AF-A0A6N2YUD4-F1
#
_entry.id   AF-A0A6N2YUD4-F1
#
_cell.length_a   1.000
_cell.length_b   1.000
_cell.length_c   1.000
_cell.angle_alpha   90.00
_cell.angle_beta   90.00
_cell.angle_gamma   90.00
#
_symmetry.space_group_name_H-M   'P 1'
#
loop_
_entity.id
_entity.type
_entity.pdbx_description
1 polymer ?
#
loop_
_entity_poly.entity_id
_entity_poly.type
_entity_poly.pdbx_seq_one_letter_code
_entity_poly.pdbx_strand_id
1 'polypeptide(L)'
;MRDLLALLTDEETLNLPTNCVITKAYFDTQGTDETVFHGVEYKGNHISVCMSNTSGTLWVNLLQLTRPLQIRETPKVDDSLKRISFTKDEIIQFVEDVNDRNRIHREVPYIVPGLLILEYLWMHMINSNIKVGMSIRFLSPMLANDCVSIESQREGNVLVGALDDMILFKARLYDEHRTN
;
A
#
# COMPACT_ATOMS: atom_id res chain seq x y z
N MET A 1 -3.12 0.50 12.35
CA MET A 1 -2.37 0.40 11.07
C MET A 1 -1.61 1.68 10.80
N ARG A 2 -2.26 2.85 10.79
CA ARG A 2 -1.64 4.15 10.49
C ARG A 2 -0.31 4.41 11.23
N ASP A 3 -0.21 4.06 12.51
CA ASP A 3 1.04 4.21 13.28
C ASP A 3 2.20 3.39 12.70
N LEU A 4 1.96 2.16 12.22
CA LEU A 4 2.98 1.36 11.52
C LEU A 4 3.37 2.00 10.19
N LEU A 5 2.43 2.66 9.52
CA LEU A 5 2.71 3.37 8.26
C LEU A 5 3.63 4.57 8.53
N ALA A 6 3.36 5.33 9.60
CA ALA A 6 4.20 6.46 10.03
C ALA A 6 5.61 6.01 10.44
N LEU A 7 5.74 4.88 11.15
CA LEU A 7 7.05 4.32 11.51
C LEU A 7 7.87 3.90 10.28
N LEU A 8 7.22 3.45 9.22
CA LEU A 8 7.91 3.10 7.96
C LEU A 8 8.54 4.31 7.28
N THR A 9 7.88 5.46 7.36
CA THR A 9 8.26 6.70 6.68
C THR A 9 9.06 7.66 7.55
N ASP A 10 9.26 7.32 8.83
CA ASP A 10 10.05 8.11 9.75
C ASP A 10 11.57 8.03 9.44
N GLU A 11 12.16 9.20 9.23
CA GLU A 11 13.58 9.33 8.86
C GLU A 11 14.53 8.95 10.00
N GLU A 12 14.13 9.14 11.26
CA GLU A 12 14.98 8.86 12.42
C GLU A 12 14.96 7.38 12.80
N THR A 13 13.81 6.72 12.59
CA THR A 13 13.58 5.33 12.99
C THR A 13 14.27 4.32 12.08
N LEU A 14 14.03 4.40 10.76
CA LEU A 14 14.54 3.43 9.80
C LEU A 14 15.52 4.01 8.79
N ASN A 15 15.55 5.34 8.63
CA ASN A 15 16.42 6.05 7.69
C ASN A 15 16.38 5.43 6.27
N LEU A 16 15.19 5.12 5.78
CA LEU A 16 14.99 4.54 4.46
C LEU A 16 15.22 5.59 3.36
N PRO A 17 15.67 5.20 2.16
CA PRO A 17 15.81 6.14 1.06
C PRO A 17 14.46 6.78 0.69
N THR A 18 14.47 8.09 0.50
CA THR A 18 13.26 8.90 0.20
C THR A 18 12.72 8.70 -1.21
N ASN A 19 13.41 7.94 -2.06
CA ASN A 19 13.06 7.65 -3.45
C ASN A 19 12.67 6.17 -3.66
N CYS A 20 11.91 5.61 -2.74
CA CYS A 20 11.43 4.22 -2.83
C CYS A 20 10.00 4.12 -3.35
N VAL A 21 9.66 2.98 -3.94
CA VAL A 21 8.28 2.57 -4.18
C VAL A 21 7.99 1.26 -3.48
N ILE A 22 6.76 1.09 -3.00
CA ILE A 22 6.31 -0.20 -2.44
C ILE A 22 5.93 -1.12 -3.59
N THR A 23 6.54 -2.30 -3.62
CA THR A 23 6.25 -3.34 -4.62
C THR A 23 5.33 -4.42 -4.07
N LYS A 24 5.43 -4.68 -2.77
CA LYS A 24 4.59 -5.63 -2.05
C LYS A 24 4.43 -5.18 -0.60
N ALA A 25 3.25 -5.36 -0.04
CA ALA A 25 3.02 -5.24 1.39
C ALA A 25 2.20 -6.44 1.88
N TYR A 26 2.37 -6.79 3.15
CA TYR A 26 1.50 -7.70 3.88
C TYR A 26 1.22 -7.08 5.25
N PHE A 27 -0.04 -7.13 5.66
CA PHE A 27 -0.48 -6.72 6.98
C PHE A 27 -1.33 -7.81 7.59
N ASP A 28 -1.16 -8.06 8.88
CA ASP A 28 -2.08 -8.85 9.68
C ASP A 28 -2.35 -8.20 11.03
N THR A 29 -3.36 -8.71 11.74
CA THR A 29 -3.72 -8.27 13.09
C THR A 29 -2.89 -8.94 14.19
N GLN A 30 -1.90 -9.77 13.85
CA GLN A 30 -1.04 -10.46 14.82
C GLN A 30 0.11 -9.53 15.24
N GLY A 31 -0.22 -8.57 16.11
CA GLY A 31 0.72 -7.58 16.60
C GLY A 31 1.52 -7.99 17.83
N THR A 32 2.23 -7.01 18.41
CA THR A 32 2.97 -7.10 19.68
C THR A 32 2.52 -6.01 20.63
N ASP A 33 2.63 -6.22 21.95
CA ASP A 33 2.22 -5.21 22.95
C ASP A 33 3.05 -3.92 22.85
N GLU A 34 4.31 -4.05 22.45
CA GLU A 34 5.23 -2.94 22.20
C GLU A 34 5.54 -2.82 20.70
N THR A 35 6.05 -1.67 20.27
CA THR A 35 6.58 -1.50 18.90
C THR A 35 7.89 -2.27 18.75
N VAL A 36 7.93 -3.23 17.83
CA VAL A 36 9.09 -4.07 17.55
C VAL A 36 9.50 -3.93 16.08
N PHE A 37 10.78 -3.69 15.85
CA PHE A 37 11.40 -3.74 14.52
C PHE A 37 12.08 -5.09 14.35
N HIS A 38 11.50 -5.95 13.51
CA HIS A 38 12.04 -7.29 13.26
C HIS A 38 13.28 -7.25 12.36
N GLY A 39 13.44 -6.18 11.58
CA GLY A 39 14.66 -5.90 10.83
C GLY A 39 14.42 -5.13 9.53
N VAL A 40 15.54 -4.62 8.99
CA VAL A 40 15.63 -4.05 7.65
C VAL A 40 16.68 -4.83 6.87
N GLU A 41 16.28 -5.47 5.77
CA GLU A 41 17.19 -6.20 4.89
C GLU A 41 17.40 -5.42 3.59
N TYR A 42 18.66 -5.25 3.19
CA TYR A 42 19.04 -4.61 1.92
C TYR A 42 19.62 -5.64 0.96
N LYS A 43 19.07 -5.70 -0.25
CA LYS A 43 19.55 -6.54 -1.35
C LYS A 43 19.61 -5.74 -2.65
N GLY A 44 20.75 -5.08 -2.88
CA GLY A 44 20.90 -4.14 -3.98
C GLY A 44 19.96 -2.94 -3.78
N ASN A 45 19.06 -2.70 -4.73
CA ASN A 45 18.03 -1.66 -4.63
C ASN A 45 16.71 -2.16 -4.02
N HIS A 46 16.65 -3.40 -3.52
CA HIS A 46 15.48 -3.92 -2.83
C HIS A 46 15.68 -3.80 -1.32
N ILE A 47 14.64 -3.37 -0.62
CA ILE A 47 14.64 -3.22 0.84
C ILE A 47 13.42 -3.93 1.39
N SER A 48 13.61 -4.78 2.39
CA SER A 48 12.53 -5.46 3.10
C SER A 48 12.49 -4.98 4.54
N VAL A 49 11.31 -4.56 5.00
CA VAL A 49 11.09 -4.06 6.35
C VAL A 49 9.99 -4.88 6.99
N CYS A 50 10.17 -5.25 8.25
CA CYS A 50 9.15 -5.87 9.08
C CYS A 50 9.07 -5.18 10.44
N MET A 51 7.86 -4.79 10.83
CA MET A 51 7.57 -4.14 12.11
C MET A 51 6.22 -4.57 12.64
N SER A 52 6.10 -4.63 13.96
CA SER A 52 4.85 -4.94 14.64
C SER A 52 4.59 -3.96 15.78
N ASN A 53 3.33 -3.71 16.07
CA ASN A 53 2.88 -3.01 17.27
C ASN A 53 1.48 -3.52 17.64
N THR A 54 0.78 -2.82 18.53
CA THR A 54 -0.55 -3.21 18.99
C THR A 54 -1.62 -3.23 17.89
N SER A 55 -1.38 -2.57 16.75
CA SER A 55 -2.26 -2.63 15.58
C SER A 55 -2.15 -3.92 14.78
N GLY A 56 -1.02 -4.63 14.86
CA GLY A 56 -0.72 -5.74 13.96
C GLY A 56 0.75 -5.82 13.53
N THR A 57 1.04 -6.64 12.52
CA THR A 57 2.37 -6.73 11.90
C THR A 57 2.31 -6.31 10.45
N LEU A 58 3.28 -5.50 10.03
CA LEU A 58 3.43 -4.96 8.69
C LEU A 58 4.77 -5.41 8.09
N TRP A 59 4.70 -6.03 6.92
CA TRP A 59 5.84 -6.37 6.08
C TRP A 59 5.77 -5.58 4.79
N VAL A 60 6.86 -4.92 4.41
CA VAL A 60 6.93 -4.10 3.20
C VAL A 60 8.19 -4.43 2.41
N ASN A 61 8.02 -4.62 1.10
CA ASN A 61 9.11 -4.69 0.15
C ASN A 61 9.13 -3.41 -0.68
N LEU A 62 10.22 -2.68 -0.56
CA LEU A 62 10.51 -1.44 -1.27
C LEU A 62 11.50 -1.71 -2.41
N LEU A 63 11.38 -0.89 -3.43
CA LEU A 63 12.34 -0.77 -4.52
C LEU A 63 12.84 0.67 -4.56
N GLN A 64 14.14 0.87 -4.31
CA GLN A 64 14.79 2.15 -4.47
C GLN A 64 14.94 2.46 -5.95
N LEU A 65 14.41 3.62 -6.36
CA LEU A 65 14.40 4.04 -7.75
C LEU A 65 15.77 4.58 -8.16
N THR A 66 16.42 3.91 -9.11
CA THR A 66 17.67 4.39 -9.72
C THR A 66 17.44 5.30 -10.93
N ARG A 67 16.19 5.41 -11.38
CA ARG A 67 15.73 6.23 -12.52
C ARG A 67 14.30 6.72 -12.24
N PRO A 68 13.87 7.85 -12.84
CA PRO A 68 12.48 8.27 -12.78
C PRO A 68 11.53 7.18 -13.29
N LEU A 69 10.37 7.05 -12.66
CA LEU A 69 9.33 6.13 -13.13
C LEU A 69 8.81 6.60 -14.49
N GLN A 70 8.66 5.67 -15.42
CA GLN A 70 7.89 5.92 -16.64
C GLN A 70 6.42 5.72 -16.30
N ILE A 71 5.72 6.82 -16.07
CA ILE A 71 4.31 6.83 -15.71
C ILE A 71 3.52 7.59 -16.76
N ARG A 72 2.26 7.21 -16.92
CA ARG A 72 1.31 8.04 -17.66
C ARG A 72 1.15 9.39 -16.97
N GLU A 73 0.75 10.39 -17.75
CA GLU A 73 0.57 11.76 -17.26
C GLU A 73 -0.88 12.07 -16.91
N THR A 74 -1.83 11.39 -17.56
CA THR A 74 -3.26 11.66 -17.41
C THR A 74 -3.95 10.59 -16.55
N PRO A 75 -4.77 11.01 -15.56
CA PRO A 75 -5.66 10.10 -14.86
C PRO A 75 -6.73 9.58 -15.80
N LYS A 76 -7.21 8.36 -15.55
CA LYS A 76 -8.36 7.83 -16.29
C LYS A 76 -9.59 7.91 -15.40
N VAL A 77 -10.56 8.69 -15.85
CA VAL A 77 -11.82 8.97 -15.14
C VAL A 77 -12.95 8.30 -15.91
N ASP A 78 -13.86 7.65 -15.18
CA ASP A 78 -15.06 7.01 -15.72
C ASP A 78 -16.17 7.16 -14.65
N ASP A 79 -17.45 6.95 -14.99
CA ASP A 79 -18.65 7.19 -14.17
C ASP A 79 -19.38 5.93 -13.63
N SER A 80 -18.96 4.71 -13.96
CA SER A 80 -19.49 3.48 -13.33
C SER A 80 -19.32 3.32 -11.79
N LEU A 81 -20.19 2.48 -11.20
CA LEU A 81 -20.58 2.43 -9.78
C LEU A 81 -19.71 1.58 -8.81
N LYS A 82 -18.56 1.01 -9.21
CA LYS A 82 -17.70 0.20 -8.32
C LYS A 82 -16.23 0.57 -8.42
N ARG A 83 -15.85 1.69 -7.81
CA ARG A 83 -14.50 2.24 -7.95
C ARG A 83 -13.87 2.69 -6.65
N ILE A 84 -12.55 2.62 -6.63
CA ILE A 84 -11.72 3.40 -5.72
C ILE A 84 -11.10 4.55 -6.52
N SER A 85 -11.06 5.72 -5.90
CA SER A 85 -10.38 6.91 -6.41
C SER A 85 -9.86 7.69 -5.22
N PHE A 86 -8.71 8.32 -5.39
CA PHE A 86 -8.10 9.18 -4.38
C PHE A 86 -7.80 10.51 -5.02
N THR A 87 -8.34 11.57 -4.44
CA THR A 87 -8.04 12.94 -4.83
C THR A 87 -6.62 13.32 -4.43
N LYS A 88 -6.10 14.37 -5.06
CA LYS A 88 -4.83 14.98 -4.65
C LYS A 88 -4.84 15.32 -3.16
N ASP A 89 -5.93 15.90 -2.66
CA ASP A 89 -5.99 16.39 -1.28
C ASP A 89 -6.00 15.24 -0.27
N GLU A 90 -6.66 14.11 -0.59
CA GLU A 90 -6.59 12.88 0.22
C GLU A 90 -5.17 12.30 0.25
N ILE A 91 -4.45 12.31 -0.88
CA ILE A 91 -3.05 11.88 -0.95
C ILE A 91 -2.18 12.79 -0.08
N ILE A 92 -2.30 14.11 -0.22
CA ILE A 92 -1.52 15.09 0.55
C ILE A 92 -1.81 14.93 2.04
N GLN A 93 -3.09 14.83 2.44
CA GLN A 93 -3.45 14.61 3.82
C GLN A 93 -2.82 13.33 4.38
N PHE A 94 -2.91 12.23 3.64
CA PHE A 94 -2.32 10.96 4.07
C PHE A 94 -0.80 11.07 4.28
N VAL A 95 -0.05 11.67 3.33
CA VAL A 95 1.42 11.75 3.45
C VAL A 95 1.87 12.75 4.51
N GLU A 96 1.05 13.75 4.86
CA GLU A 96 1.28 14.58 6.04
C GLU A 96 1.06 13.77 7.33
N ASP A 97 -0.04 13.01 7.42
CA ASP A 97 -0.38 12.21 8.61
C ASP A 97 0.71 11.18 8.96
N VAL A 98 1.34 10.58 7.94
CA VAL A 98 2.41 9.59 8.14
C VAL A 98 3.81 10.17 7.97
N ASN A 99 3.94 11.48 7.76
CA ASN A 99 5.23 12.15 7.49
C ASN A 99 6.02 11.51 6.32
N ASP A 100 5.33 11.04 5.28
CA ASP A 100 5.98 10.55 4.05
C ASP A 100 6.43 11.74 3.20
N ARG A 101 7.74 11.91 3.07
CA ARG A 101 8.37 13.01 2.32
C ARG A 101 8.72 12.65 0.88
N ASN A 102 8.32 11.48 0.41
CA ASN A 102 8.60 11.06 -0.96
C ASN A 102 7.89 11.98 -1.97
N ARG A 103 8.69 12.63 -2.82
CA ARG A 103 8.22 13.66 -3.76
C ARG A 103 7.23 13.11 -4.80
N ILE A 104 7.27 11.81 -5.10
CA ILE A 104 6.35 11.20 -6.09
C ILE A 104 4.87 11.31 -5.69
N HIS A 105 4.59 11.47 -4.39
CA HIS A 105 3.25 11.64 -3.84
C HIS A 105 2.84 13.11 -3.74
N ARG A 106 3.81 14.04 -3.82
CA ARG A 106 3.63 15.48 -3.53
C ARG A 106 3.69 16.37 -4.77
N GLU A 107 4.17 15.82 -5.88
CA GLU A 107 4.35 16.52 -7.15
C GLU A 107 3.55 15.85 -8.26
N VAL A 108 3.18 16.63 -9.28
CA VAL A 108 2.49 16.12 -10.47
C VAL A 108 3.31 14.96 -11.07
N PRO A 109 2.68 13.80 -11.35
CA PRO A 109 1.23 13.57 -11.45
C PRO A 109 0.52 13.02 -10.19
N TYR A 110 1.10 13.20 -9.00
CA TYR A 110 0.55 12.75 -7.70
C TYR A 110 0.26 11.25 -7.68
N ILE A 111 1.31 10.44 -7.50
CA ILE A 111 1.16 8.99 -7.36
C ILE A 111 0.52 8.68 -6.02
N VAL A 112 -0.50 7.82 -6.00
CA VAL A 112 -1.14 7.36 -4.76
C VAL A 112 -0.16 6.49 -3.96
N PRO A 113 0.07 6.78 -2.66
CA PRO A 113 0.89 5.91 -1.80
C PRO A 113 0.32 4.49 -1.75
N GLY A 114 1.18 3.48 -1.92
CA GLY A 114 0.75 2.07 -1.83
C GLY A 114 0.12 1.74 -0.48
N LEU A 115 0.59 2.37 0.60
CA LEU A 115 0.04 2.19 1.94
C LEU A 115 -1.37 2.79 2.10
N LEU A 116 -1.66 3.89 1.41
CA LEU A 116 -3.01 4.47 1.38
C LEU A 116 -3.99 3.48 0.72
N ILE A 117 -3.58 2.85 -0.39
CA ILE A 117 -4.38 1.80 -1.05
C ILE A 117 -4.58 0.61 -0.10
N LEU A 118 -3.51 0.14 0.55
CA LEU A 118 -3.58 -0.96 1.51
C LEU A 118 -4.57 -0.67 2.65
N GLU A 119 -4.45 0.50 3.29
CA GLU A 119 -5.29 0.89 4.40
C GLU A 119 -6.75 1.07 3.98
N TYR A 120 -7.00 1.70 2.84
CA TYR A 120 -8.35 1.84 2.30
C TYR A 120 -9.02 0.48 2.07
N LEU A 121 -8.32 -0.44 1.40
CA LEU A 121 -8.84 -1.79 1.17
C LEU A 121 -9.11 -2.50 2.49
N TRP A 122 -8.21 -2.34 3.47
CA TRP A 122 -8.34 -2.98 4.77
C TRP A 122 -9.54 -2.45 5.57
N MET A 123 -9.77 -1.14 5.57
CA MET A 123 -10.83 -0.50 6.35
C MET A 123 -12.21 -0.55 5.71
N HIS A 124 -12.29 -0.47 4.38
CA HIS A 124 -13.57 -0.27 3.69
C HIS A 124 -14.06 -1.48 2.89
N MET A 125 -13.14 -2.36 2.48
CA MET A 125 -13.48 -3.48 1.58
C MET A 125 -13.48 -4.83 2.30
N ILE A 126 -12.90 -4.92 3.50
CA ILE A 126 -12.87 -6.14 4.31
C ILE A 126 -13.96 -6.04 5.40
N ASN A 127 -15.12 -6.61 5.11
CA ASN A 127 -16.30 -6.58 5.98
C ASN A 127 -16.52 -7.88 6.79
N SER A 128 -15.47 -8.52 7.31
CA SER A 128 -15.68 -9.70 8.14
C SER A 128 -14.58 -9.96 9.19
N ASN A 129 -15.03 -10.35 10.39
CA ASN A 129 -14.19 -10.73 11.55
C ASN A 129 -13.35 -12.00 11.34
N ILE A 130 -13.38 -12.61 10.14
CA ILE A 130 -12.67 -13.85 9.81
C ILE A 130 -11.35 -13.60 9.08
N LYS A 131 -11.16 -12.41 8.48
CA LYS A 131 -9.90 -12.08 7.81
C LYS A 131 -8.92 -11.50 8.83
N VAL A 132 -7.76 -12.14 8.95
CA VAL A 132 -6.67 -11.67 9.84
C VAL A 132 -5.52 -11.04 9.11
N GLY A 133 -5.43 -11.18 7.78
CA GLY A 133 -4.39 -10.49 7.04
C GLY A 133 -4.69 -10.27 5.56
N MET A 134 -3.90 -9.40 4.95
CA MET A 134 -3.97 -9.04 3.55
C MET A 134 -2.57 -8.83 2.98
N SER A 135 -2.27 -9.47 1.85
CA SER A 135 -1.08 -9.17 1.06
C SER A 135 -1.48 -8.46 -0.22
N ILE A 136 -0.77 -7.40 -0.58
CA ILE A 136 -0.96 -6.67 -1.83
C ILE A 136 0.35 -6.61 -2.61
N ARG A 137 0.26 -6.79 -3.93
CA ARG A 137 1.36 -6.57 -4.87
C ARG A 137 0.98 -5.43 -5.81
N PHE A 138 1.83 -4.43 -5.89
CA PHE A 138 1.69 -3.30 -6.81
C PHE A 138 2.42 -3.62 -8.11
N LEU A 139 1.71 -3.48 -9.22
CA LEU A 139 2.17 -3.79 -10.58
C LEU A 139 2.33 -2.53 -11.42
N SER A 140 1.54 -1.49 -11.14
CA SER A 140 1.62 -0.19 -11.81
C SER A 140 1.10 0.92 -10.90
N PRO A 141 1.61 2.15 -11.03
CA PRO A 141 1.21 3.26 -10.17
C PRO A 141 -0.22 3.73 -10.47
N MET A 142 -0.96 3.96 -9.39
CA MET A 142 -2.22 4.72 -9.42
C MET A 142 -1.89 6.21 -9.27
N LEU A 143 -2.58 7.05 -10.03
CA LEU A 143 -2.50 8.50 -9.99
C LEU A 143 -3.71 9.06 -9.26
N ALA A 144 -3.58 10.30 -8.79
CA ALA A 144 -4.70 11.06 -8.26
C ALA A 144 -5.86 11.11 -9.27
N ASN A 145 -7.08 10.91 -8.78
CA ASN A 145 -8.35 10.88 -9.52
C ASN A 145 -8.52 9.72 -10.49
N ASP A 146 -7.66 8.70 -10.47
CA ASP A 146 -7.97 7.48 -11.22
C ASP A 146 -9.21 6.79 -10.70
N CYS A 147 -10.03 6.37 -11.64
CA CYS A 147 -11.22 5.58 -11.41
C CYS A 147 -10.87 4.08 -11.56
N VAL A 148 -10.36 3.48 -10.48
CA VAL A 148 -9.91 2.06 -10.49
C VAL A 148 -11.07 1.14 -10.14
N SER A 149 -11.38 0.17 -11.01
CA SER A 149 -12.35 -0.87 -10.74
C SER A 149 -11.76 -1.92 -9.79
N ILE A 150 -12.59 -2.42 -8.88
CA ILE A 150 -12.22 -3.52 -7.98
C ILE A 150 -13.03 -4.75 -8.33
N GLU A 151 -12.34 -5.75 -8.86
CA GLU A 151 -12.91 -7.06 -9.16
C GLU A 151 -12.55 -8.05 -8.06
N SER A 152 -13.58 -8.74 -7.57
CA SER A 152 -13.40 -9.83 -6.61
C SER A 152 -13.33 -11.17 -7.36
N GLN A 153 -12.27 -11.93 -7.10
CA GLN A 153 -12.00 -13.23 -7.68
C GLN A 153 -11.85 -14.28 -6.58
N ARG A 154 -12.00 -15.56 -6.95
CA ARG A 154 -11.81 -16.71 -6.04
C ARG A 154 -12.61 -16.58 -4.75
N GLU A 155 -13.93 -16.41 -4.89
CA GLU A 155 -14.87 -16.34 -3.76
C GLU A 155 -14.56 -15.22 -2.75
N GLY A 156 -14.12 -14.04 -3.21
CA GLY A 156 -13.83 -12.93 -2.30
C GLY A 156 -12.38 -12.83 -1.85
N ASN A 157 -11.56 -13.87 -2.04
CA ASN A 157 -10.24 -13.93 -1.44
C ASN A 157 -9.15 -13.19 -2.21
N VAL A 158 -9.40 -12.85 -3.48
CA VAL A 158 -8.46 -12.09 -4.30
C VAL A 158 -9.18 -10.85 -4.82
N LEU A 159 -8.57 -9.69 -4.64
CA LEU A 159 -9.03 -8.42 -5.19
C LEU A 159 -8.06 -7.97 -6.27
N VAL A 160 -8.58 -7.57 -7.42
CA VAL A 160 -7.79 -7.02 -8.52
C VAL A 160 -8.23 -5.59 -8.75
N GLY A 161 -7.28 -4.65 -8.62
CA GLY A 161 -7.48 -3.26 -8.97
C GLY A 161 -7.03 -3.01 -10.41
N ALA A 162 -7.96 -2.67 -11.28
CA ALA A 162 -7.72 -2.45 -12.70
C ALA A 162 -8.15 -1.05 -13.16
N LEU A 163 -7.42 -0.53 -14.14
CA LEU A 163 -7.68 0.73 -14.81
C LEU A 163 -7.69 0.45 -16.31
N ASP A 164 -8.88 0.37 -16.90
CA ASP A 164 -9.13 -0.26 -18.20
C ASP A 164 -8.49 -1.68 -18.23
N ASP A 165 -7.61 -1.94 -19.21
CA ASP A 165 -6.89 -3.21 -19.36
C ASP A 165 -5.64 -3.33 -18.47
N MET A 166 -5.27 -2.27 -17.74
CA MET A 166 -4.06 -2.24 -16.91
C MET A 166 -4.35 -2.65 -15.47
N ILE A 167 -3.69 -3.71 -15.00
CA ILE A 167 -3.77 -4.11 -13.59
C ILE A 167 -2.79 -3.27 -12.78
N LEU A 168 -3.32 -2.50 -11.82
CA LEU A 168 -2.52 -1.70 -10.90
C LEU A 168 -2.02 -2.51 -9.71
N PHE A 169 -2.87 -3.35 -9.15
CA PHE A 169 -2.50 -4.19 -8.01
C PHE A 169 -3.32 -5.48 -7.93
N LYS A 170 -2.79 -6.44 -7.17
CA LYS A 170 -3.49 -7.66 -6.78
C LYS A 170 -3.35 -7.83 -5.27
N ALA A 171 -4.47 -7.89 -4.57
CA ALA A 171 -4.52 -8.18 -3.15
C ALA A 171 -5.09 -9.57 -2.89
N ARG A 172 -4.62 -10.21 -1.83
CA ARG A 172 -5.09 -11.51 -1.36
C ARG A 172 -5.39 -11.41 0.13
N LEU A 173 -6.56 -11.89 0.52
CA LEU A 173 -7.04 -11.95 1.89
C LEU A 173 -6.70 -13.32 2.50
N TYR A 174 -6.42 -13.33 3.80
CA TYR A 174 -6.10 -14.52 4.58
C TYR A 174 -7.06 -14.66 5.75
N ASP A 175 -7.64 -15.85 5.88
CA ASP A 175 -8.47 -16.25 7.03
C ASP A 175 -7.58 -16.74 8.19
N GLU A 176 -8.10 -16.75 9.41
CA GLU A 176 -7.45 -17.36 10.59
C GLU A 176 -7.08 -18.84 10.39
N HIS A 177 -7.68 -19.49 9.40
CA HIS A 177 -7.59 -20.93 9.18
C HIS A 177 -7.10 -21.29 7.79
N ARG A 178 -5.77 -21.26 7.60
CA ARG A 178 -5.04 -22.27 6.81
C ARG A 178 -3.67 -22.53 7.44
N THR A 179 -3.70 -23.07 8.65
CA THR A 179 -2.70 -24.04 9.08
C THR A 179 -2.86 -25.29 8.21
N ASN A 180 -2.01 -25.42 7.19
CA ASN A 180 -1.67 -26.74 6.66
C ASN A 180 -0.36 -27.17 7.29
#